data_AF-A0A6C0CZ23-F1
#
_entry.id   AF-A0A6C0CZ23-F1
#
_cell.length_a   1.000
_cell.length_b   1.000
_cell.length_c   1.000
_cell.angle_alpha   90.00
_cell.angle_beta   90.00
_cell.angle_gamma   90.00
#
_symmetry.space_group_name_H-M   'P 1'
#
loop_
_entity.id
_entity.type
_entity.pdbx_description
1 polymer ?
#
loop_
_entity_poly.entity_id
_entity_poly.type
_entity_poly.pdbx_seq_one_letter_code
_entity_poly.pdbx_strand_id
1 'polypeptide(L)'
;MKLAFLVYIIIAALICTYAVLKERIESGCVGLTISKPCCDDENSVYVKGTQLQPNDTLPQMLTRLHNCLSVHEKAGVWKKCYILGTVMLLFVILSTQLSPTENKMSKWTIISLHLIFIGILYFYNNYNNYHIFRKLKNNGEKILAELNKRYS
;
A
#
# COMPACT_ATOMS: atom_id res chain seq x y z
N MET A 1 21.00 -23.91 -16.96
CA MET A 1 19.67 -23.84 -16.30
C MET A 1 19.72 -23.34 -14.84
N LYS A 2 20.55 -23.92 -13.95
CA LYS A 2 20.59 -23.53 -12.52
C LYS A 2 21.04 -22.08 -12.25
N LEU A 3 22.05 -21.57 -12.97
CA LEU A 3 22.56 -20.20 -12.77
C LEU A 3 21.55 -19.13 -13.21
N ALA A 4 20.93 -19.28 -14.39
CA ALA A 4 19.90 -18.35 -14.87
C ALA A 4 18.69 -18.31 -13.92
N PHE A 5 18.25 -19.48 -13.43
CA PHE A 5 17.18 -19.58 -12.44
C PHE A 5 17.54 -18.88 -11.12
N LEU A 6 18.78 -19.06 -10.62
CA LEU A 6 19.29 -18.36 -9.44
C LEU A 6 19.30 -16.83 -9.65
N VAL A 7 19.75 -16.36 -10.82
CA VAL A 7 19.76 -14.93 -11.17
C VAL A 7 18.34 -14.36 -11.17
N TYR A 8 17.36 -15.07 -11.72
CA TYR A 8 15.95 -14.64 -11.68
C TYR A 8 15.41 -14.54 -10.26
N ILE A 9 15.72 -15.49 -9.38
CA ILE A 9 15.33 -15.43 -7.96
C ILE A 9 15.94 -14.21 -7.28
N ILE A 10 17.22 -13.93 -7.53
CA ILE A 10 17.91 -12.77 -6.95
C ILE A 10 17.27 -11.47 -7.42
N ILE A 11 16.99 -11.33 -8.72
CA ILE A 11 16.33 -10.14 -9.28
C ILE A 11 14.93 -9.97 -8.68
N ALA A 12 14.15 -11.05 -8.59
CA ALA A 12 12.82 -11.01 -7.97
C ALA A 12 12.89 -10.60 -6.50
N ALA A 13 13.83 -11.16 -5.73
CA ALA A 13 14.04 -10.80 -4.33
C ALA A 13 14.42 -9.32 -4.16
N LEU A 14 15.28 -8.78 -5.03
CA LEU A 14 15.66 -7.36 -5.03
C LEU A 14 14.47 -6.45 -5.33
N ILE A 15 13.66 -6.78 -6.35
CA ILE A 15 12.45 -6.01 -6.71
C ILE A 15 11.46 -6.03 -5.55
N CYS A 16 11.18 -7.18 -4.96
CA CYS A 16 10.28 -7.31 -3.82
C CYS A 16 10.78 -6.51 -2.61
N THR A 17 12.07 -6.59 -2.30
CA THR A 17 12.68 -5.85 -1.19
C THR A 17 12.58 -4.35 -1.41
N TYR A 18 12.87 -3.88 -2.62
CA TYR A 18 12.73 -2.47 -3.00
C TYR A 18 11.28 -1.99 -2.89
N ALA A 19 10.32 -2.77 -3.38
CA ALA A 19 8.90 -2.46 -3.30
C ALA A 19 8.43 -2.33 -1.84
N VAL A 20 8.81 -3.28 -0.98
CA VAL A 20 8.49 -3.24 0.46
C VAL A 20 9.12 -2.03 1.14
N LEU A 21 10.39 -1.73 0.83
CA LEU A 21 11.07 -0.55 1.37
C LEU A 21 10.36 0.74 0.97
N LYS A 22 9.98 0.88 -0.31
CA LYS A 22 9.27 2.06 -0.80
C LYS A 22 7.89 2.23 -0.18
N GLU A 23 7.11 1.15 -0.10
CA GLU A 23 5.80 1.17 0.56
C GLU A 23 5.91 1.61 2.03
N ARG A 24 6.93 1.10 2.74
CA ARG A 24 7.19 1.48 4.13
C ARG A 24 7.56 2.95 4.27
N ILE A 25 8.41 3.48 3.40
CA ILE A 25 8.76 4.91 3.39
C ILE A 25 7.51 5.76 3.13
N GLU A 26 6.69 5.39 2.15
CA GLU A 26 5.43 6.10 1.86
C GLU A 26 4.42 6.00 3.01
N SER A 27 4.45 4.91 3.76
CA SER A 27 3.65 4.71 4.98
C SER A 27 4.18 5.46 6.21
N GLY A 28 5.31 6.18 6.11
CA GLY A 28 5.88 6.94 7.22
C GLY A 28 6.79 6.13 8.15
N CYS A 29 7.30 4.99 7.68
CA CYS A 29 8.23 4.15 8.44
C CYS A 29 9.70 4.44 8.13
N VAL A 30 10.53 4.49 9.17
CA VAL A 30 11.99 4.59 9.10
C VAL A 30 12.59 3.18 9.12
N GLY A 31 12.96 2.66 7.94
CA GLY A 31 13.65 1.38 7.78
C GLY A 31 12.74 0.14 7.75
N LEU A 32 13.36 -1.05 7.85
CA LEU A 32 12.71 -2.38 7.76
C LEU A 32 12.25 -2.96 9.11
N THR A 33 12.48 -2.24 10.21
CA THR A 33 12.19 -2.76 11.55
C THR A 33 10.69 -2.94 11.76
N ILE A 34 10.27 -4.09 12.28
CA ILE A 34 8.85 -4.42 12.54
C ILE A 34 8.30 -3.64 13.76
N SER A 35 9.17 -2.92 14.49
CA SER A 35 8.78 -2.21 15.69
C SER A 35 7.91 -0.99 15.37
N LYS A 36 6.79 -0.89 16.10
CA LYS A 36 5.83 0.22 16.06
C LYS A 36 6.44 1.64 16.23
N PRO A 37 7.51 1.86 17.03
CA PRO A 37 8.12 3.19 17.18
C PRO A 37 8.76 3.73 15.89
N CYS A 38 9.03 2.86 14.91
CA CYS A 38 9.66 3.26 13.65
C CYS A 38 8.65 3.71 12.59
N CYS A 39 7.34 3.57 12.81
CA CYS A 39 6.29 3.94 11.86
C CYS A 39 5.37 4.98 12.48
N ASP A 40 5.36 6.18 11.90
CA ASP A 40 4.44 7.25 12.28
C ASP A 40 3.47 7.49 11.13
N ASP A 41 2.20 7.06 11.30
CA ASP A 41 1.23 7.24 10.24
C ASP A 41 0.97 8.73 9.94
N GLU A 42 1.28 9.67 10.84
CA GLU A 42 1.19 11.12 10.54
C GLU A 42 2.25 11.58 9.52
N ASN A 43 3.38 10.87 9.46
CA ASN A 43 4.45 11.09 8.50
C ASN A 43 4.23 10.33 7.17
N SER A 44 3.19 9.50 7.08
CA SER A 44 2.82 8.88 5.82
C SER A 44 2.52 9.94 4.77
N VAL A 45 2.98 9.71 3.53
CA VAL A 45 2.66 10.55 2.37
C VAL A 45 1.14 10.68 2.17
N TYR A 46 0.38 9.69 2.62
CA TYR A 46 -1.08 9.66 2.52
C TYR A 46 -1.77 10.59 3.54
N VAL A 47 -1.20 10.78 4.74
CA VAL A 47 -1.82 11.54 5.85
C VAL A 47 -1.12 12.89 6.08
N LYS A 48 0.12 13.05 5.64
CA LYS A 48 0.91 14.27 5.82
C LYS A 48 0.18 15.48 5.27
N GLY A 49 0.10 16.54 6.09
CA GLY A 49 -0.56 17.79 5.72
C GLY A 49 -2.09 17.73 5.74
N THR A 50 -2.68 16.76 6.45
CA THR A 50 -4.14 16.67 6.66
C THR A 50 -4.56 17.06 8.07
N GLN A 51 -3.66 17.01 9.05
CA GLN A 51 -3.96 17.36 10.44
C GLN A 51 -4.18 18.88 10.61
N LEU A 52 -5.28 19.25 11.27
CA LEU A 52 -5.59 20.61 11.68
C LEU A 52 -4.53 21.15 12.66
N GLN A 53 -4.09 22.39 12.46
CA GLN A 53 -3.19 23.11 13.36
C GLN A 53 -3.92 24.22 14.11
N PRO A 54 -3.48 24.58 15.35
CA PRO A 54 -4.19 25.54 16.20
C PRO A 54 -4.46 26.91 15.54
N ASN A 55 -3.58 27.33 14.64
CA ASN A 55 -3.60 28.65 14.01
C ASN A 55 -3.86 28.57 12.49
N ASP A 56 -4.44 27.49 11.99
CA ASP A 56 -4.77 27.42 10.57
C ASP A 56 -5.77 28.53 10.19
N THR A 57 -5.44 29.23 9.11
CA THR A 57 -6.33 30.16 8.40
C THR A 57 -7.34 29.41 7.53
N LEU A 58 -8.42 30.05 7.09
CA LEU A 58 -9.41 29.44 6.21
C LEU A 58 -8.80 28.81 4.94
N PRO A 59 -7.91 29.49 4.18
CA PRO A 59 -7.24 28.87 3.03
C PRO A 59 -6.43 27.62 3.40
N GLN A 60 -5.77 27.62 4.56
CA GLN A 60 -4.99 26.47 5.03
C GLN A 60 -5.90 25.29 5.39
N MET A 61 -7.01 25.54 6.11
CA MET A 61 -8.00 24.51 6.42
C MET A 61 -8.60 23.87 5.16
N LEU A 62 -8.97 24.69 4.16
CA LEU A 62 -9.47 24.19 2.87
C LEU A 62 -8.42 23.36 2.12
N THR A 63 -7.15 23.79 2.15
CA THR A 63 -6.04 23.04 1.55
C THR A 63 -5.85 21.67 2.22
N ARG A 64 -5.92 21.62 3.56
CA ARG A 64 -5.83 20.36 4.31
C ARG A 64 -7.02 19.44 4.05
N LEU A 65 -8.23 20.00 3.93
CA LEU A 65 -9.43 19.24 3.57
C LEU A 65 -9.31 18.67 2.15
N HIS A 66 -8.85 19.47 1.19
CA HIS A 66 -8.52 19.00 -0.15
C HIS A 66 -7.50 17.85 -0.10
N ASN A 67 -6.45 17.98 0.72
CA ASN A 67 -5.46 16.91 0.93
C ASN A 67 -6.04 15.62 1.51
N CYS A 68 -7.13 15.69 2.30
CA CYS A 68 -7.85 14.52 2.80
C CYS A 68 -8.58 13.79 1.66
N LEU A 69 -9.16 14.55 0.72
CA LEU A 69 -9.96 14.01 -0.39
C LEU A 69 -9.10 13.49 -1.55
N SER A 70 -7.93 14.10 -1.78
CA SER A 70 -6.99 13.73 -2.84
C SER A 70 -6.10 12.52 -2.48
N VAL A 71 -6.48 11.72 -1.47
CA VAL A 71 -5.69 10.54 -1.11
C VAL A 71 -5.59 9.53 -2.24
N HIS A 72 -6.63 9.39 -3.06
CA HIS A 72 -6.62 8.47 -4.19
C HIS A 72 -5.59 8.83 -5.26
N GLU A 73 -5.22 10.10 -5.37
CA GLU A 73 -4.19 10.58 -6.29
C GLU A 73 -2.79 10.31 -5.74
N LYS A 74 -2.59 10.53 -4.43
CA LYS A 74 -1.35 10.22 -3.71
C LYS A 74 -1.10 8.72 -3.66
N ALA A 75 -2.18 7.97 -3.52
CA ALA A 75 -2.21 6.53 -3.58
C ALA A 75 -2.31 6.09 -5.08
N GLY A 76 -1.50 6.64 -5.98
CA GLY A 76 -1.41 6.14 -7.36
C GLY A 76 -0.54 4.88 -7.49
N VAL A 77 0.38 4.70 -6.54
CA VAL A 77 1.48 3.73 -6.60
C VAL A 77 1.02 2.32 -6.22
N TRP A 78 0.29 2.16 -5.11
CA TRP A 78 -0.23 0.85 -4.65
C TRP A 78 -1.09 0.12 -5.68
N LYS A 79 -1.97 0.84 -6.39
CA LYS A 79 -2.82 0.24 -7.45
C LYS A 79 -1.97 -0.39 -8.56
N LYS A 80 -0.84 0.23 -8.91
CA LYS A 80 0.09 -0.29 -9.93
C LYS A 80 0.81 -1.55 -9.44
N CYS A 81 1.22 -1.58 -8.17
CA CYS A 81 1.85 -2.76 -7.56
C CYS A 81 0.89 -3.96 -7.45
N TYR A 82 -0.39 -3.72 -7.12
CA TYR A 82 -1.43 -4.74 -7.09
C TYR A 82 -1.66 -5.37 -8.47
N ILE A 83 -1.79 -4.53 -9.50
CA ILE A 83 -1.99 -4.99 -10.89
C ILE A 83 -0.77 -5.79 -11.34
N LEU A 84 0.44 -5.29 -11.08
CA LEU A 84 1.67 -5.99 -11.43
C LEU A 84 1.80 -7.35 -10.72
N GLY A 85 1.51 -7.41 -9.41
CA GLY A 85 1.52 -8.66 -8.64
C GLY A 85 0.50 -9.67 -9.16
N THR A 86 -0.69 -9.21 -9.53
CA THR A 86 -1.73 -10.06 -10.15
C THR A 86 -1.28 -10.59 -11.51
N VAL A 87 -0.70 -9.73 -12.35
CA VAL A 87 -0.17 -10.11 -13.68
C VAL A 87 0.98 -11.12 -13.53
N MET A 88 1.89 -10.92 -12.57
CA MET A 88 2.97 -11.87 -12.32
C MET A 88 2.46 -13.22 -11.81
N LEU A 89 1.46 -13.24 -10.94
CA LEU A 89 0.83 -14.49 -10.49
C LEU A 89 0.20 -15.25 -11.66
N LEU A 90 -0.54 -14.55 -12.52
CA LEU A 90 -1.12 -15.14 -13.74
C LEU A 90 -0.05 -15.67 -14.69
N PHE A 91 1.05 -14.93 -14.85
CA PHE A 91 2.18 -15.37 -15.67
C PHE A 91 2.83 -16.65 -15.12
N VAL A 92 3.02 -16.76 -13.81
CA VAL A 92 3.52 -17.99 -13.15
C VAL A 92 2.57 -19.17 -13.38
N ILE A 93 1.26 -18.95 -13.25
CA ILE A 93 0.26 -19.99 -13.51
C ILE A 93 0.30 -20.45 -14.97
N LEU A 94 0.33 -19.51 -15.92
CA LEU A 94 0.33 -19.83 -17.35
C LEU A 94 1.63 -20.53 -17.78
N SER A 95 2.78 -20.02 -17.34
CA SER A 95 4.10 -20.61 -17.68
C SER A 95 4.27 -22.03 -17.13
N THR A 96 3.66 -22.36 -15.99
CA THR A 96 3.71 -23.71 -15.41
C THR A 96 2.71 -24.67 -16.06
N GLN A 97 1.62 -24.19 -16.64
CA GLN A 97 0.66 -25.01 -17.39
C GLN A 97 1.09 -25.28 -18.84
N LEU A 98 1.82 -24.34 -19.45
CA LEU A 98 2.30 -24.43 -20.84
C LEU A 98 3.65 -25.14 -20.99
N SER A 99 4.32 -25.51 -19.89
CA SER A 99 5.59 -26.24 -19.95
C SER A 99 5.38 -27.66 -20.49
N PRO A 100 6.07 -28.07 -21.56
CA PRO A 100 5.92 -29.39 -22.17
C PRO A 100 6.53 -30.52 -21.32
N THR A 101 7.35 -30.19 -20.32
CA THR A 101 7.90 -31.15 -19.35
C THR A 101 6.93 -31.38 -18.19
N GLU A 102 6.73 -32.64 -17.80
CA GLU A 102 5.66 -33.20 -16.94
C GLU A 102 5.47 -32.60 -15.52
N ASN A 103 6.20 -31.55 -15.13
CA ASN A 103 6.01 -30.87 -13.84
C ASN A 103 4.82 -29.89 -13.87
N LYS A 104 3.63 -30.41 -14.15
CA LYS A 104 2.38 -29.66 -13.98
C LYS A 104 2.15 -29.43 -12.49
N MET A 105 2.04 -28.17 -12.08
CA MET A 105 1.64 -27.83 -10.71
C MET A 105 0.28 -28.47 -10.38
N SER A 106 0.16 -29.05 -9.19
CA SER A 106 -1.11 -29.62 -8.74
C SER A 106 -2.19 -28.53 -8.64
N LYS A 107 -3.45 -28.89 -8.92
CA LYS A 107 -4.60 -27.97 -8.76
C LYS A 107 -4.67 -27.37 -7.36
N TRP A 108 -4.31 -28.16 -6.34
CA TRP A 108 -4.25 -27.71 -4.95
C TRP A 108 -3.18 -26.65 -4.71
N THR A 109 -2.02 -26.76 -5.36
CA THR A 109 -0.96 -25.74 -5.28
C THR A 109 -1.44 -24.41 -5.86
N ILE A 110 -2.17 -24.46 -6.98
CA ILE A 110 -2.74 -23.25 -7.62
C ILE A 110 -3.78 -22.59 -6.71
N ILE A 111 -4.69 -23.37 -6.13
CA ILE A 111 -5.71 -22.87 -5.19
C ILE A 111 -5.06 -22.24 -3.95
N SER A 112 -4.07 -22.90 -3.36
CA SER A 112 -3.35 -22.38 -2.19
C SER A 112 -2.65 -21.05 -2.49
N LEU A 113 -2.01 -20.92 -3.66
CA LEU A 113 -1.39 -19.66 -4.07
C LEU A 113 -2.41 -18.53 -4.22
N HIS A 114 -3.59 -18.81 -4.78
CA HIS A 114 -4.67 -17.83 -4.87
C HIS A 114 -5.17 -17.41 -3.49
N LEU A 115 -5.37 -18.36 -2.57
CA LEU A 115 -5.81 -18.05 -1.21
C LEU A 115 -4.77 -17.20 -0.45
N ILE A 116 -3.48 -17.51 -0.60
CA ILE A 116 -2.40 -16.69 -0.04
C ILE A 116 -2.44 -15.28 -0.63
N PHE A 117 -2.58 -15.17 -1.95
CA PHE A 117 -2.67 -13.87 -2.62
C PHE A 117 -3.86 -13.06 -2.10
N ILE A 118 -5.07 -13.63 -2.10
CA ILE A 118 -6.29 -12.99 -1.56
C ILE A 118 -6.09 -12.58 -0.10
N GLY A 119 -5.46 -13.43 0.72
CA GLY A 119 -5.14 -13.12 2.11
C GLY A 119 -4.26 -11.88 2.23
N ILE A 120 -3.18 -11.80 1.45
CA ILE A 120 -2.29 -10.62 1.41
C ILE A 120 -3.09 -9.36 1.07
N LEU A 121 -3.96 -9.43 0.05
CA LEU A 121 -4.79 -8.30 -0.37
C LEU A 121 -5.77 -7.86 0.71
N TYR A 122 -6.41 -8.82 1.38
CA TYR A 122 -7.34 -8.55 2.46
C TYR A 122 -6.65 -7.88 3.66
N PHE A 123 -5.52 -8.42 4.10
CA PHE A 123 -4.74 -7.82 5.20
C PHE A 123 -4.23 -6.42 4.84
N TYR A 124 -3.78 -6.22 3.62
CA TYR A 124 -3.32 -4.92 3.14
C TYR A 124 -4.47 -3.90 3.07
N ASN A 125 -5.64 -4.29 2.58
CA ASN A 125 -6.81 -3.40 2.58
C ASN A 125 -7.25 -3.02 4.00
N ASN A 126 -7.22 -3.97 4.94
CA ASN A 126 -7.50 -3.71 6.34
C ASN A 126 -6.48 -2.74 6.97
N TYR A 127 -5.19 -2.91 6.64
CA TYR A 127 -4.15 -1.98 7.06
C TYR A 127 -4.45 -0.55 6.59
N ASN A 128 -4.76 -0.37 5.30
CA ASN A 128 -5.10 0.94 4.74
C ASN A 128 -6.34 1.56 5.40
N ASN A 129 -7.38 0.76 5.65
CA ASN A 129 -8.56 1.20 6.38
C ASN A 129 -8.22 1.73 7.77
N TYR A 130 -7.41 0.98 8.51
CA TYR A 130 -7.12 1.31 9.90
C TYR A 130 -6.15 2.50 10.03
N HIS A 131 -5.08 2.51 9.24
CA HIS A 131 -3.97 3.46 9.39
C HIS A 131 -4.14 4.73 8.55
N ILE A 132 -4.78 4.64 7.39
CA ILE A 132 -4.89 5.76 6.44
C ILE A 132 -6.32 6.33 6.46
N PHE A 133 -7.31 5.56 6.02
CA PHE A 133 -8.66 6.09 5.80
C PHE A 133 -9.32 6.57 7.10
N ARG A 134 -9.14 5.84 8.21
CA ARG A 134 -9.65 6.28 9.52
C ARG A 134 -9.03 7.60 9.97
N LYS A 135 -7.72 7.79 9.79
CA LYS A 135 -7.04 9.04 10.16
C LYS A 135 -7.50 10.22 9.31
N LEU A 136 -7.61 10.02 8.00
CA LEU A 136 -8.10 11.05 7.08
C LEU A 136 -9.52 11.48 7.40
N LYS A 137 -10.42 10.51 7.68
CA LYS A 137 -11.78 10.79 8.12
C LYS A 137 -11.78 11.63 9.40
N ASN A 138 -11.04 11.20 10.42
CA ASN A 138 -10.96 11.94 11.69
C ASN A 138 -10.39 13.36 11.52
N ASN A 139 -9.38 13.53 10.67
CA ASN A 139 -8.79 14.83 10.39
C ASN A 139 -9.77 15.75 9.63
N GLY A 140 -10.47 15.21 8.63
CA GLY A 140 -11.51 15.92 7.89
C GLY A 140 -12.66 16.36 8.79
N GLU A 141 -13.16 15.49 9.66
CA GLU A 141 -14.21 15.82 10.64
C GLU A 141 -13.78 16.95 11.58
N LYS A 142 -12.53 16.95 12.06
CA LYS A 142 -11.99 18.03 12.89
C LYS A 142 -11.92 19.37 12.15
N ILE A 143 -11.48 19.36 10.89
CA ILE A 143 -11.42 20.57 10.06
C ILE A 143 -12.84 21.14 9.84
N LEU A 144 -13.81 20.27 9.51
CA LEU A 144 -15.19 20.70 9.29
C LEU A 144 -15.83 21.26 10.57
N ALA A 145 -15.58 20.65 11.72
CA ALA A 145 -16.06 21.15 13.01
C ALA A 145 -15.51 22.55 13.32
N GLU A 146 -14.21 22.78 13.06
CA GLU A 146 -13.59 24.09 13.28
C GLU A 146 -14.09 25.16 12.30
N LEU A 147 -14.31 24.79 11.03
CA LEU A 147 -14.91 25.68 10.03
C LEU A 147 -16.32 26.09 10.43
N ASN A 148 -17.16 25.13 10.83
CA ASN A 148 -18.49 25.44 11.33
C ASN A 148 -18.41 26.35 12.56
N LYS A 149 -17.54 26.05 13.53
CA LYS A 149 -17.41 26.89 14.73
C LYS A 149 -17.02 28.34 14.45
N ARG A 150 -16.19 28.60 13.44
CA ARG A 150 -15.67 29.95 13.13
C ARG A 150 -16.56 30.77 12.19
N TYR A 151 -17.36 30.10 11.36
CA TYR A 151 -18.06 30.74 10.24
C TYR A 151 -19.57 30.43 10.18
N SER A 152 -20.13 29.78 11.21
CA SER A 152 -21.59 29.72 11.45
C SER A 152 -22.03 30.91 12.29
#